data_AF-A0A2V7TDN8-F1
#
_entry.id   AF-A0A2V7TDN8-F1
#
_cell.length_a   1.000
_cell.length_b   1.000
_cell.length_c   1.000
_cell.angle_alpha   90.00
_cell.angle_beta   90.00
_cell.angle_gamma   90.00
#
_symmetry.space_group_name_H-M   'P 1'
#
loop_
_entity.id
_entity.type
_entity.pdbx_description
1 polymer ?
#
loop_
_entity_poly.entity_id
_entity_poly.type
_entity_poly.pdbx_seq_one_letter_code
_entity_poly.pdbx_strand_id
1 'polypeptide(L)'
;MARRSLWRSALSHNRCAALGVAAPLIVRSIDIAPSRRITLSPGGNKHTKSRSRGATIRAPPPASVAQTRQHRPRAGSPSRFPKPLSGLEPCVATAEEEGTAQVSQPGASGGVSSTVASRLELDAAAETRRIADALRVKVGQTLRRTGMVVAMSGGVDSTVCAALAVQAVGPSHVLGLGLPERESDPESLVLAHDWAGRLGIEFVVEDVTAMLEACGCYDRRDAAVRRLVPDFGVGWRSKLVLDGGGLDSDRLNVCYLAVQPPAPGQGVRKVRLPARELREIVAATNFKQRVRTMRTYYHADRLNYAVVGTPNRLEYDQGFFVKGGDGLADVKPIAHLYKTQVYQLAETLGVPAAIRARTPTTDTYSLPQTQEEFFFSVPLATLDVVLQARNAEQIEHVYREIDHKRRVTRPLHLSSLLLEPVPEVGSARREGET
;
A
#
# COMPACT_ATOMS: atom_id res chain seq x y z
N MET A 1 6.13 -11.16 -64.07
CA MET A 1 6.13 -9.75 -63.65
C MET A 1 5.32 -9.59 -62.37
N ALA A 2 5.99 -9.09 -61.32
CA ALA A 2 5.52 -8.46 -60.08
C ALA A 2 4.18 -8.88 -59.41
N ARG A 3 4.29 -9.69 -58.34
CA ARG A 3 3.56 -9.46 -57.07
C ARG A 3 4.53 -9.68 -55.91
N ARG A 4 4.97 -8.61 -55.25
CA ARG A 4 5.80 -8.59 -54.03
C ARG A 4 5.34 -7.44 -53.13
N SER A 5 5.52 -7.65 -51.81
CA SER A 5 5.28 -6.72 -50.68
C SER A 5 3.79 -6.56 -50.32
N LEU A 6 3.32 -6.70 -49.08
CA LEU A 6 3.88 -6.31 -47.78
C LEU A 6 3.32 -7.24 -46.68
N TRP A 7 4.16 -8.12 -46.10
CA TRP A 7 3.86 -8.78 -44.81
C TRP A 7 5.18 -9.12 -44.11
N ARG A 8 5.94 -8.10 -43.74
CA ARG A 8 7.03 -8.17 -42.76
C ARG A 8 7.20 -6.79 -42.11
N SER A 9 6.57 -6.59 -40.95
CA SER A 9 7.00 -5.68 -39.86
C SER A 9 5.80 -5.30 -39.00
N ALA A 10 5.45 -6.14 -38.02
CA ALA A 10 4.56 -5.77 -36.90
C ALA A 10 4.63 -6.81 -35.76
N LEU A 11 5.83 -7.32 -35.45
CA LEU A 11 6.05 -8.24 -34.31
C LEU A 11 7.38 -7.90 -33.63
N SER A 12 7.50 -6.66 -33.17
CA SER A 12 8.35 -6.25 -32.06
C SER A 12 7.65 -5.05 -31.42
N HIS A 13 7.76 -4.85 -30.11
CA HIS A 13 7.01 -3.89 -29.28
C HIS A 13 5.68 -4.42 -28.73
N ASN A 14 5.77 -5.26 -27.71
CA ASN A 14 4.85 -5.27 -26.55
C ASN A 14 5.25 -6.39 -25.59
N ARG A 15 6.10 -6.12 -24.60
CA ARG A 15 6.26 -7.02 -23.43
C ARG A 15 6.58 -6.23 -22.15
N CYS A 16 5.81 -6.55 -21.11
CA CYS A 16 5.99 -6.28 -19.68
C CYS A 16 5.57 -4.91 -19.13
N ALA A 17 4.27 -4.74 -18.90
CA ALA A 17 3.71 -3.78 -17.94
C ALA A 17 2.70 -4.50 -17.03
N ALA A 18 3.14 -4.98 -15.86
CA ALA A 18 2.28 -5.35 -14.73
C ALA A 18 3.13 -5.94 -13.58
N LEU A 19 3.75 -5.12 -12.74
CA LEU A 19 4.24 -5.59 -11.43
C LEU A 19 4.14 -4.45 -10.40
N GLY A 20 3.42 -4.72 -9.31
CA GLY A 20 3.20 -3.81 -8.18
C GLY A 20 4.47 -3.53 -7.40
N VAL A 21 4.61 -2.28 -6.96
CA VAL A 21 5.73 -1.67 -6.21
C VAL A 21 7.11 -1.89 -6.84
N ALA A 22 7.76 -0.80 -7.28
CA ALA A 22 9.17 -0.70 -7.68
C ALA A 22 9.68 -1.49 -8.92
N ALA A 23 9.02 -2.55 -9.38
CA ALA A 23 9.53 -3.35 -10.51
C ALA A 23 9.70 -2.61 -11.86
N PRO A 24 8.86 -1.62 -12.23
CA PRO A 24 9.01 -0.96 -13.53
C PRO A 24 9.93 0.27 -13.53
N LEU A 25 10.52 0.66 -12.39
CA LEU A 25 11.48 1.79 -12.31
C LEU A 25 12.82 1.54 -13.05
N ILE A 26 13.17 0.28 -13.38
CA ILE A 26 14.55 -0.09 -13.76
C ILE A 26 14.66 -0.79 -15.14
N VAL A 27 13.56 -1.11 -15.82
CA VAL A 27 13.57 -2.10 -16.92
C VAL A 27 13.94 -1.56 -18.32
N ARG A 28 14.35 -0.29 -18.46
CA ARG A 28 14.55 0.28 -19.83
C ARG A 28 15.90 0.03 -20.51
N SER A 29 16.86 -0.66 -19.90
CA SER A 29 18.22 -0.73 -20.47
C SER A 29 18.79 -2.15 -20.47
N ILE A 30 18.24 -3.04 -21.29
CA ILE A 30 18.96 -4.26 -21.72
C ILE A 30 18.68 -4.46 -23.21
N ASP A 31 19.65 -4.11 -24.05
CA ASP A 31 19.73 -4.60 -25.43
C ASP A 31 19.86 -6.13 -25.38
N ILE A 32 18.87 -6.82 -25.92
CA ILE A 32 18.91 -8.27 -26.11
C ILE A 32 19.62 -8.52 -27.44
N ALA A 33 20.90 -8.90 -27.38
CA ALA A 33 21.58 -9.50 -28.53
C ALA A 33 20.91 -10.86 -28.87
N PRO A 34 20.60 -11.16 -30.13
CA PRO A 34 19.89 -12.37 -30.49
C PRO A 34 20.82 -13.60 -30.45
N SER A 35 20.66 -14.44 -29.43
CA SER A 35 21.33 -15.74 -29.36
C SER A 35 20.62 -16.80 -30.23
N ARG A 36 21.45 -17.60 -30.90
CA ARG A 36 21.17 -18.53 -32.00
C ARG A 36 20.12 -19.60 -31.67
N ARG A 37 19.32 -19.97 -32.70
CA ARG A 37 18.36 -21.08 -32.70
C ARG A 37 19.05 -22.41 -32.44
N ILE A 38 18.56 -23.16 -31.45
CA ILE A 38 18.76 -24.61 -31.33
C ILE A 38 17.47 -25.27 -31.84
N THR A 39 17.59 -26.05 -32.90
CA THR A 39 16.55 -26.92 -33.45
C THR A 39 16.47 -28.20 -32.64
N LEU A 40 15.28 -28.57 -32.15
CA LEU A 40 15.00 -29.90 -31.63
C LEU A 40 13.96 -30.59 -32.55
N SER A 41 14.34 -31.74 -33.11
CA SER A 41 13.47 -32.65 -33.84
C SER A 41 12.63 -33.50 -32.87
N PRO A 42 11.40 -33.92 -33.23
CA PRO A 42 10.58 -34.77 -32.39
C PRO A 42 10.91 -36.24 -32.64
N GLY A 43 11.09 -37.03 -31.56
CA GLY A 43 11.31 -38.46 -31.66
C GLY A 43 10.70 -39.22 -30.48
N GLY A 44 9.84 -40.20 -30.80
CA GLY A 44 9.82 -41.48 -30.09
C GLY A 44 8.83 -41.64 -28.93
N ASN A 45 7.60 -41.97 -29.27
CA ASN A 45 6.59 -42.54 -28.38
C ASN A 45 6.97 -44.00 -28.00
N LYS A 46 6.96 -44.37 -26.71
CA LYS A 46 6.76 -45.77 -26.27
C LYS A 46 5.97 -45.83 -24.95
N HIS A 47 4.80 -46.45 -25.05
CA HIS A 47 3.94 -46.89 -23.96
C HIS A 47 4.63 -47.88 -23.02
N THR A 48 4.35 -47.75 -21.71
CA THR A 48 4.16 -48.91 -20.83
C THR A 48 3.01 -48.63 -19.85
N LYS A 49 2.07 -49.58 -19.77
CA LYS A 49 0.94 -49.60 -18.84
C LYS A 49 1.40 -50.19 -17.50
N SER A 50 1.00 -49.60 -16.39
CA SER A 50 0.79 -50.38 -15.15
C SER A 50 -0.50 -49.91 -14.46
N ARG A 51 -1.35 -50.90 -14.16
CA ARG A 51 -2.55 -50.79 -13.33
C ARG A 51 -2.13 -50.94 -11.87
N SER A 52 -2.72 -50.19 -10.94
CA SER A 52 -3.46 -50.81 -9.82
C SER A 52 -4.19 -49.79 -8.92
N ARG A 53 -5.47 -50.13 -8.70
CA ARG A 53 -6.26 -50.06 -7.46
C ARG A 53 -6.58 -48.68 -6.86
N GLY A 54 -7.84 -48.30 -7.08
CA GLY A 54 -8.53 -47.25 -6.35
C GLY A 54 -8.85 -47.64 -4.91
N ALA A 55 -8.80 -46.64 -4.04
CA ALA A 55 -9.39 -46.66 -2.71
C ALA A 55 -10.39 -45.50 -2.63
N THR A 56 -11.65 -45.87 -2.45
CA THR A 56 -12.80 -44.97 -2.36
C THR A 56 -12.86 -44.39 -0.95
N ILE A 57 -12.65 -43.07 -0.79
CA ILE A 57 -12.86 -42.38 0.49
C ILE A 57 -14.32 -41.92 0.54
N ARG A 58 -15.04 -42.41 1.56
CA ARG A 58 -16.47 -42.20 1.80
C ARG A 58 -16.66 -40.90 2.60
N ALA A 59 -17.43 -39.95 2.07
CA ALA A 59 -17.80 -38.72 2.77
C ALA A 59 -18.93 -38.97 3.80
N PRO A 60 -18.96 -38.26 4.95
CA PRO A 60 -20.05 -38.36 5.93
C PRO A 60 -21.29 -37.56 5.50
N PRO A 61 -22.50 -37.91 6.01
CA PRO A 61 -23.77 -37.32 5.57
C PRO A 61 -24.01 -35.91 6.15
N PRO A 62 -24.86 -35.09 5.50
CA PRO A 62 -25.17 -33.75 5.98
C PRO A 62 -26.15 -33.77 7.17
N ALA A 63 -25.88 -32.93 8.18
CA ALA A 63 -26.78 -32.68 9.29
C ALA A 63 -27.97 -31.80 8.87
N SER A 64 -29.13 -32.10 9.46
CA SER A 64 -30.45 -31.55 9.15
C SER A 64 -30.61 -30.06 9.41
N VAL A 65 -31.30 -29.40 8.48
CA VAL A 65 -31.77 -28.01 8.53
C VAL A 65 -32.85 -27.85 9.60
N ALA A 66 -32.62 -27.01 10.61
CA ALA A 66 -33.67 -26.46 11.47
C ALA A 66 -34.12 -25.11 10.88
N GLN A 67 -35.38 -25.05 10.45
CA GLN A 67 -36.03 -23.84 9.96
C GLN A 67 -36.36 -22.91 11.14
N THR A 68 -35.78 -21.72 11.17
CA THR A 68 -36.22 -20.63 12.05
C THR A 68 -36.90 -19.55 11.23
N ARG A 69 -38.15 -19.24 11.59
CA ARG A 69 -39.07 -18.30 10.93
C ARG A 69 -38.42 -16.93 10.70
N GLN A 70 -38.45 -16.45 9.46
CA GLN A 70 -38.11 -15.07 9.12
C GLN A 70 -39.29 -14.14 9.41
N HIS A 71 -39.08 -13.18 10.31
CA HIS A 71 -39.91 -11.98 10.42
C HIS A 71 -39.43 -10.93 9.41
N ARG A 72 -40.27 -10.53 8.47
CA ARG A 72 -40.05 -9.34 7.62
C ARG A 72 -40.23 -8.06 8.47
N PRO A 73 -39.32 -7.08 8.43
CA PRO A 73 -39.65 -5.70 8.75
C PRO A 73 -40.02 -4.93 7.48
N ARG A 74 -41.04 -4.09 7.61
CA ARG A 74 -41.53 -3.13 6.61
C ARG A 74 -40.53 -1.99 6.39
N ALA A 75 -40.65 -1.37 5.22
CA ALA A 75 -39.93 -0.19 4.77
C ALA A 75 -40.12 1.01 5.72
N GLY A 76 -39.00 1.63 6.09
CA GLY A 76 -38.91 2.90 6.80
C GLY A 76 -37.43 3.25 6.95
N SER A 77 -36.99 4.29 6.25
CA SER A 77 -35.61 4.78 6.29
C SER A 77 -35.47 5.87 7.35
N PRO A 78 -34.70 5.64 8.42
CA PRO A 78 -33.99 6.71 9.10
C PRO A 78 -32.49 6.65 8.72
N SER A 79 -31.83 7.82 8.73
CA SER A 79 -30.37 7.93 8.69
C SER A 79 -29.71 6.86 9.57
N ARG A 80 -28.88 5.99 8.98
CA ARG A 80 -28.23 4.86 9.69
C ARG A 80 -27.15 5.29 10.70
N PHE A 81 -26.78 6.57 10.71
CA PHE A 81 -25.82 7.12 11.65
C PHE A 81 -26.46 8.18 12.54
N PRO A 82 -26.13 8.21 13.85
CA PRO A 82 -26.49 9.33 14.71
C PRO A 82 -25.85 10.63 14.21
N LYS A 83 -26.47 11.76 14.54
CA LYS A 83 -25.91 13.10 14.30
C LYS A 83 -24.61 13.28 15.12
N PRO A 84 -23.71 14.21 14.75
CA PRO A 84 -22.41 14.38 15.40
C PRO A 84 -22.55 14.55 16.92
N LEU A 85 -21.71 13.86 17.68
CA LEU A 85 -21.49 14.17 19.09
C LEU A 85 -20.68 15.47 19.17
N SER A 86 -21.34 16.56 19.57
CA SER A 86 -20.65 17.76 20.05
C SER A 86 -20.18 17.46 21.49
N GLY A 87 -18.89 17.21 21.67
CA GLY A 87 -18.33 17.00 23.02
C GLY A 87 -17.12 16.08 23.06
N LEU A 88 -16.07 16.42 22.34
CA LEU A 88 -14.70 16.10 22.76
C LEU A 88 -14.05 17.43 23.10
N GLU A 89 -14.23 17.86 24.36
CA GLU A 89 -13.44 18.92 24.95
C GLU A 89 -11.99 18.44 25.04
N PRO A 90 -10.99 19.18 24.53
CA PRO A 90 -9.60 18.82 24.71
C PRO A 90 -9.25 18.98 26.20
N CYS A 91 -8.83 17.89 26.83
CA CYS A 91 -8.28 17.90 28.18
C CYS A 91 -6.93 18.61 28.14
N VAL A 92 -6.93 19.91 28.47
CA VAL A 92 -5.71 20.71 28.64
C VAL A 92 -5.06 20.27 29.96
N ALA A 93 -4.06 19.41 29.88
CA ALA A 93 -3.15 19.17 30.98
C ALA A 93 -2.17 20.35 31.04
N THR A 94 -2.22 21.10 32.14
CA THR A 94 -1.24 22.13 32.50
C THR A 94 0.11 21.47 32.74
N ALA A 95 1.10 21.76 31.90
CA ALA A 95 2.49 21.41 32.13
C ALA A 95 3.23 22.68 32.60
N GLU A 96 3.84 22.56 33.77
CA GLU A 96 4.67 23.57 34.41
C GLU A 96 5.93 23.88 33.58
N GLU A 97 6.36 25.13 33.64
CA GLU A 97 7.55 25.67 33.00
C GLU A 97 8.83 25.04 33.55
N GLU A 98 9.72 24.56 32.68
CA GLU A 98 11.15 24.53 33.00
C GLU A 98 12.03 24.42 31.72
N GLY A 99 12.98 25.36 31.58
CA GLY A 99 14.26 25.12 30.90
C GLY A 99 14.36 25.44 29.40
N THR A 100 14.50 26.71 29.05
CA THR A 100 14.97 27.16 27.73
C THR A 100 16.41 26.71 27.46
N ALA A 101 16.61 25.79 26.51
CA ALA A 101 17.90 25.55 25.85
C ALA A 101 17.82 26.04 24.40
N GLN A 102 18.59 27.09 24.09
CA GLN A 102 18.69 27.71 22.77
C GLN A 102 19.30 26.73 21.75
N VAL A 103 18.53 26.40 20.70
CA VAL A 103 19.05 25.73 19.51
C VAL A 103 19.52 26.80 18.52
N SER A 104 20.81 26.76 18.21
CA SER A 104 21.51 27.64 17.26
C SER A 104 21.02 27.35 15.83
N GLN A 105 20.61 28.38 15.08
CA GLN A 105 20.24 28.24 13.68
C GLN A 105 21.49 28.04 12.79
N PRO A 106 21.48 27.11 11.81
CA PRO A 106 22.47 27.09 10.75
C PRO A 106 22.15 28.16 9.70
N GLY A 107 23.21 28.85 9.27
CA GLY A 107 23.18 30.03 8.42
C GLY A 107 22.64 29.81 7.01
N ALA A 108 22.17 30.94 6.46
CA ALA A 108 21.51 31.09 5.18
C ALA A 108 22.39 30.71 3.98
N SER A 109 21.88 29.82 3.12
CA SER A 109 22.02 29.94 1.66
C SER A 109 20.96 29.07 0.97
N GLY A 110 20.20 29.66 0.03
CA GLY A 110 19.21 28.97 -0.80
C GLY A 110 17.75 29.20 -0.40
N GLY A 111 17.22 30.39 -0.65
CA GLY A 111 15.81 30.73 -0.40
C GLY A 111 14.86 29.96 -1.31
N VAL A 112 14.44 28.77 -0.89
CA VAL A 112 13.17 28.17 -1.34
C VAL A 112 12.06 28.99 -0.67
N SER A 113 11.34 29.77 -1.47
CA SER A 113 10.44 30.85 -1.05
C SER A 113 9.44 30.42 0.04
N SER A 114 9.33 31.26 1.07
CA SER A 114 8.32 31.21 2.15
C SER A 114 6.86 31.13 1.67
N THR A 115 6.59 31.33 0.38
CA THR A 115 5.26 31.26 -0.24
C THR A 115 4.80 29.86 -0.65
N VAL A 116 5.69 28.86 -0.74
CA VAL A 116 5.32 27.49 -1.12
C VAL A 116 5.00 26.64 0.11
N ALA A 117 5.82 26.76 1.17
CA ALA A 117 5.59 26.08 2.43
C ALA A 117 4.25 26.49 3.08
N SER A 118 3.88 27.78 3.00
CA SER A 118 2.58 28.27 3.50
C SER A 118 1.38 27.68 2.75
N ARG A 119 1.55 27.17 1.52
CA ARG A 119 0.48 26.49 0.79
C ARG A 119 0.27 25.04 1.23
N LEU A 120 1.17 24.49 2.04
CA LEU A 120 1.00 23.20 2.70
C LEU A 120 0.32 23.35 4.08
N GLU A 121 0.20 24.58 4.60
CA GLU A 121 -0.60 24.85 5.79
C GLU A 121 -2.08 24.59 5.51
N LEU A 122 -2.74 24.00 6.50
CA LEU A 122 -4.12 23.55 6.39
C LEU A 122 -4.82 23.85 7.71
N ASP A 123 -6.07 24.34 7.64
CA ASP A 123 -6.96 24.29 8.80
C ASP A 123 -7.31 22.82 9.08
N ALA A 124 -6.47 22.16 9.86
CA ALA A 124 -6.55 20.74 10.15
C ALA A 124 -7.86 20.38 10.86
N ALA A 125 -8.42 21.29 11.67
CA ALA A 125 -9.68 21.05 12.37
C ALA A 125 -10.87 21.11 11.39
N ALA A 126 -10.92 22.10 10.50
CA ALA A 126 -11.94 22.18 9.46
C ALA A 126 -11.84 21.03 8.47
N GLU A 127 -10.62 20.68 8.04
CA GLU A 127 -10.40 19.58 7.11
C GLU A 127 -10.79 18.22 7.70
N THR A 128 -10.44 17.99 8.97
CA THR A 128 -10.85 16.81 9.73
C THR A 128 -12.37 16.65 9.74
N ARG A 129 -13.13 17.72 10.02
CA ARG A 129 -14.60 17.72 9.94
C ARG A 129 -15.10 17.41 8.53
N ARG A 130 -14.52 18.08 7.51
CA ARG A 130 -14.89 17.89 6.10
C ARG A 130 -14.70 16.44 5.65
N ILE A 131 -13.58 15.82 6.02
CA ILE A 131 -13.30 14.42 5.69
C ILE A 131 -14.28 13.49 6.43
N ALA A 132 -14.52 13.70 7.72
CA ALA A 132 -15.46 12.88 8.49
C ALA A 132 -16.89 12.93 7.92
N ASP A 133 -17.36 14.11 7.51
CA ASP A 133 -18.67 14.27 6.87
C ASP A 133 -18.73 13.58 5.51
N ALA A 134 -17.69 13.74 4.69
CA ALA A 134 -17.59 13.05 3.41
C ALA A 134 -17.54 11.51 3.57
N LEU A 135 -16.83 11.01 4.58
CA LEU A 135 -16.78 9.59 4.92
C LEU A 135 -18.16 9.07 5.31
N ARG A 136 -18.90 9.78 6.17
CA ARG A 136 -20.26 9.41 6.58
C ARG A 136 -21.19 9.26 5.38
N VAL A 137 -21.16 10.21 4.45
CA VAL A 137 -21.96 10.17 3.21
C VAL A 137 -21.53 9.02 2.31
N LYS A 138 -20.23 8.90 2.00
CA LYS A 138 -19.72 7.87 1.09
C LYS A 138 -19.96 6.46 1.63
N VAL A 139 -19.70 6.21 2.90
CA VAL A 139 -19.87 4.89 3.51
C VAL A 139 -21.35 4.56 3.73
N GLY A 140 -22.13 5.50 4.29
CA GLY A 140 -23.53 5.25 4.63
C GLY A 140 -24.50 5.27 3.45
N GLN A 141 -24.31 6.21 2.53
CA GLN A 141 -25.28 6.47 1.46
C GLN A 141 -24.83 5.84 0.14
N THR A 142 -23.56 6.03 -0.24
CA THR A 142 -23.03 5.48 -1.51
C THR A 142 -22.75 3.99 -1.40
N LEU A 143 -21.94 3.57 -0.42
CA LEU A 143 -21.55 2.17 -0.24
C LEU A 143 -22.57 1.35 0.57
N ARG A 144 -23.50 2.02 1.26
CA ARG A 144 -24.55 1.41 2.11
C ARG A 144 -23.99 0.48 3.19
N ARG A 145 -22.82 0.81 3.73
CA ARG A 145 -22.14 0.11 4.82
C ARG A 145 -22.47 0.73 6.16
N THR A 146 -22.37 -0.08 7.22
CA THR A 146 -22.77 0.28 8.59
C THR A 146 -21.61 0.67 9.48
N GLY A 147 -20.38 0.68 8.96
CA GLY A 147 -19.17 1.02 9.71
C GLY A 147 -17.93 0.91 8.84
N MET A 148 -16.76 0.93 9.46
CA MET A 148 -15.46 0.93 8.80
C MET A 148 -14.47 -0.03 9.45
N VAL A 149 -13.62 -0.66 8.63
CA VAL A 149 -12.48 -1.45 9.10
C VAL A 149 -11.20 -0.73 8.69
N VAL A 150 -10.28 -0.58 9.64
CA VAL A 150 -8.97 0.05 9.43
C VAL A 150 -7.87 -0.91 9.84
N ALA A 151 -7.00 -1.28 8.90
CA ALA A 151 -5.76 -1.97 9.24
C ALA A 151 -4.77 -0.96 9.84
N MET A 152 -4.39 -1.16 11.09
CA MET A 152 -3.57 -0.22 11.85
C MET A 152 -2.15 -0.76 11.97
N SER A 153 -1.21 -0.06 11.32
CA SER A 153 0.21 -0.45 11.29
C SER A 153 1.06 0.22 12.38
N GLY A 154 0.46 1.03 13.25
CA GLY A 154 1.19 1.89 14.19
C GLY A 154 1.86 3.09 13.53
N GLY A 155 1.71 3.26 12.22
CA GLY A 155 2.15 4.45 11.48
C GLY A 155 1.10 5.56 11.46
N VAL A 156 1.56 6.80 11.23
CA VAL A 156 0.73 8.01 11.28
C VAL A 156 -0.50 7.95 10.36
N ASP A 157 -0.38 7.43 9.14
CA ASP A 157 -1.46 7.45 8.15
C ASP A 157 -2.67 6.62 8.61
N SER A 158 -2.42 5.39 9.08
CA SER A 158 -3.49 4.49 9.54
C SER A 158 -4.14 4.97 10.83
N THR A 159 -3.36 5.56 11.73
CA THR A 159 -3.79 6.15 12.99
C THR A 159 -4.70 7.36 12.77
N VAL A 160 -4.33 8.25 11.84
CA VAL A 160 -5.18 9.39 11.41
C VAL A 160 -6.46 8.88 10.77
N CYS A 161 -6.38 7.87 9.88
CA CYS A 161 -7.55 7.28 9.24
C CYS A 161 -8.53 6.65 10.26
N ALA A 162 -8.01 5.99 11.29
CA ALA A 162 -8.83 5.42 12.37
C ALA A 162 -9.58 6.52 13.14
N ALA A 163 -8.91 7.61 13.49
CA ALA A 163 -9.55 8.73 14.17
C ALA A 163 -10.63 9.42 13.31
N LEU A 164 -10.33 9.63 12.02
CA LEU A 164 -11.31 10.16 11.05
C LEU A 164 -12.53 9.24 10.89
N ALA A 165 -12.32 7.91 10.89
CA ALA A 165 -13.40 6.94 10.86
C ALA A 165 -14.28 7.03 12.13
N VAL A 166 -13.66 7.13 13.30
CA VAL A 166 -14.38 7.29 14.58
C VAL A 166 -15.21 8.58 14.58
N GLN A 167 -14.65 9.69 14.12
CA GLN A 167 -15.40 10.94 14.01
C GLN A 167 -16.55 10.87 12.99
N ALA A 168 -16.39 10.08 11.93
CA ALA A 168 -17.42 9.90 10.90
C ALA A 168 -18.60 9.07 11.40
N VAL A 169 -18.36 7.90 11.99
CA VAL A 169 -19.39 6.89 12.26
C VAL A 169 -19.55 6.49 13.73
N GLY A 170 -18.69 7.00 14.61
CA GLY A 170 -18.65 6.64 16.03
C GLY A 170 -17.79 5.39 16.30
N PRO A 171 -17.24 5.24 17.52
CA PRO A 171 -16.27 4.18 17.81
C PRO A 171 -16.86 2.77 17.74
N SER A 172 -18.15 2.60 18.09
CA SER A 172 -18.86 1.31 17.96
C SER A 172 -19.02 0.82 16.53
N HIS A 173 -18.76 1.67 15.54
CA HIS A 173 -18.85 1.37 14.11
C HIS A 173 -17.48 1.32 13.42
N VAL A 174 -16.40 1.24 14.20
CA VAL A 174 -15.04 1.12 13.69
C VAL A 174 -14.38 -0.11 14.30
N LEU A 175 -13.78 -0.93 13.44
CA LEU A 175 -12.90 -2.03 13.85
C LEU A 175 -11.47 -1.72 13.43
N GLY A 176 -10.56 -1.67 14.40
CA GLY A 176 -9.13 -1.66 14.16
C GLY A 176 -8.59 -3.09 14.01
N LEU A 177 -7.66 -3.31 13.08
CA LEU A 177 -6.99 -4.59 12.88
C LEU A 177 -5.47 -4.45 12.98
N GLY A 178 -4.85 -5.22 13.88
CA GLY A 178 -3.42 -5.47 13.89
C GLY A 178 -3.10 -6.72 13.07
N LEU A 179 -2.27 -6.59 12.03
CA LEU A 179 -1.95 -7.70 11.12
C LEU A 179 -0.43 -7.97 11.07
N PRO A 180 0.19 -8.33 12.21
CA PRO A 180 1.61 -8.60 12.30
C PRO A 180 2.00 -9.87 11.54
N GLU A 181 3.28 -9.97 11.20
CA GLU A 181 3.93 -11.21 10.75
C GLU A 181 5.31 -11.32 11.38
N ARG A 182 6.00 -12.45 11.22
CA ARG A 182 7.25 -12.74 11.94
C ARG A 182 8.35 -11.68 11.83
N GLU A 183 8.38 -10.93 10.72
CA GLU A 183 9.39 -9.88 10.48
C GLU A 183 8.87 -8.47 10.79
N SER A 184 7.62 -8.33 11.23
CA SER A 184 7.05 -7.05 11.64
C SER A 184 7.71 -6.53 12.91
N ASP A 185 7.84 -5.21 12.97
CA ASP A 185 8.28 -4.53 14.18
C ASP A 185 7.25 -4.67 15.32
N PRO A 186 7.62 -5.29 16.46
CA PRO A 186 6.72 -5.48 17.59
C PRO A 186 6.17 -4.17 18.18
N GLU A 187 6.94 -3.09 18.13
CA GLU A 187 6.52 -1.78 18.67
C GLU A 187 5.32 -1.21 17.89
N SER A 188 5.25 -1.49 16.60
CA SER A 188 4.14 -1.07 15.73
C SER A 188 2.78 -1.57 16.22
N LEU A 189 2.73 -2.83 16.70
CA LEU A 189 1.49 -3.42 17.21
C LEU A 189 1.07 -2.80 18.54
N VAL A 190 2.03 -2.55 19.44
CA VAL A 190 1.78 -1.91 20.74
C VAL A 190 1.18 -0.52 20.53
N LEU A 191 1.79 0.29 19.67
CA LEU A 191 1.29 1.64 19.36
C LEU A 191 -0.10 1.63 18.72
N ALA A 192 -0.35 0.68 17.81
CA ALA A 192 -1.67 0.52 17.19
C ALA A 192 -2.75 0.14 18.21
N HIS A 193 -2.45 -0.81 19.10
CA HIS A 193 -3.35 -1.25 20.15
C HIS A 193 -3.65 -0.11 21.14
N ASP A 194 -2.62 0.61 21.61
CA ASP A 194 -2.78 1.74 22.52
C ASP A 194 -3.62 2.85 21.89
N TRP A 195 -3.42 3.15 20.60
CA TRP A 195 -4.22 4.13 19.89
C TRP A 195 -5.68 3.69 19.74
N ALA A 196 -5.92 2.43 19.41
CA ALA A 196 -7.27 1.88 19.36
C ALA A 196 -8.00 1.98 20.71
N GLY A 197 -7.29 1.72 21.81
CA GLY A 197 -7.81 1.90 23.16
C GLY A 197 -8.20 3.35 23.47
N ARG A 198 -7.36 4.33 23.10
CA ARG A 198 -7.68 5.76 23.27
C ARG A 198 -8.87 6.22 22.42
N LEU A 199 -9.04 5.64 21.24
CA LEU A 199 -10.20 5.89 20.37
C LEU A 199 -11.48 5.18 20.84
N GLY A 200 -11.37 4.23 21.78
CA GLY A 200 -12.50 3.43 22.25
C GLY A 200 -13.06 2.46 21.21
N ILE A 201 -12.24 2.03 20.23
CA ILE A 201 -12.65 1.11 19.17
C ILE A 201 -12.28 -0.33 19.53
N GLU A 202 -13.03 -1.29 18.97
CA GLU A 202 -12.62 -2.70 19.02
C GLU A 202 -11.32 -2.89 18.23
N PHE A 203 -10.38 -3.68 18.75
CA PHE A 203 -9.12 -3.99 18.11
C PHE A 203 -8.88 -5.50 18.08
N VAL A 204 -8.72 -6.07 16.89
CA VAL A 204 -8.44 -7.50 16.70
C VAL A 204 -7.05 -7.67 16.13
N VAL A 205 -6.29 -8.61 16.68
CA VAL A 205 -4.96 -8.97 16.20
C VAL A 205 -5.00 -10.31 15.49
N GLU A 206 -4.46 -10.36 14.28
CA GLU A 206 -4.31 -11.59 13.52
C GLU A 206 -2.90 -11.71 12.96
N ASP A 207 -2.17 -12.72 13.44
CA ASP A 207 -0.87 -13.07 12.87
C ASP A 207 -1.06 -13.70 11.48
N VAL A 208 -0.49 -13.07 10.46
CA VAL A 208 -0.61 -13.51 9.06
C VAL A 208 0.57 -14.38 8.59
N THR A 209 1.52 -14.72 9.47
CA THR A 209 2.75 -15.46 9.14
C THR A 209 2.45 -16.79 8.46
N ALA A 210 1.55 -17.59 9.02
CA ALA A 210 1.21 -18.91 8.47
C ALA A 210 0.63 -18.83 7.06
N MET A 211 -0.16 -17.79 6.77
CA MET A 211 -0.72 -17.57 5.42
C MET A 211 0.38 -17.17 4.43
N LEU A 212 1.34 -16.37 4.87
CA LEU A 212 2.49 -15.95 4.07
C LEU A 212 3.44 -17.12 3.80
N GLU A 213 3.67 -17.99 4.78
CA GLU A 213 4.38 -19.26 4.61
C GLU A 213 3.70 -20.15 3.59
N ALA A 214 2.38 -20.34 3.71
CA ALA A 214 1.60 -21.16 2.79
C ALA A 214 1.64 -20.63 1.34
N CYS A 215 1.74 -19.31 1.16
CA CYS A 215 1.91 -18.68 -0.16
C CYS A 215 3.36 -18.77 -0.70
N GLY A 216 4.30 -19.25 0.11
CA GLY A 216 5.73 -19.28 -0.19
C GLY A 216 6.38 -17.89 -0.21
N CYS A 217 5.86 -16.93 0.56
CA CYS A 217 6.38 -15.55 0.63
C CYS A 217 7.87 -15.53 0.94
N TYR A 218 8.27 -16.19 2.03
CA TYR A 218 9.66 -16.20 2.48
C TYR A 218 10.53 -17.09 1.59
N ASP A 219 10.08 -18.30 1.26
CA ASP A 219 10.85 -19.24 0.43
C ASP A 219 11.19 -18.68 -0.96
N ARG A 220 10.22 -18.04 -1.63
CA ARG A 220 10.42 -17.45 -2.96
C ARG A 220 11.38 -16.26 -2.89
N ARG A 221 11.21 -15.40 -1.87
CA ARG A 221 12.10 -14.26 -1.63
C ARG A 221 13.52 -14.74 -1.37
N ASP A 222 13.68 -15.66 -0.43
CA ASP A 222 14.99 -16.14 0.01
C ASP A 222 15.69 -16.92 -1.10
N ALA A 223 14.96 -17.68 -1.92
CA ALA A 223 15.51 -18.32 -3.11
C ALA A 223 16.03 -17.30 -4.13
N ALA A 224 15.34 -16.17 -4.31
CA ALA A 224 15.82 -15.09 -5.17
C ALA A 224 17.07 -14.40 -4.59
N VAL A 225 17.09 -14.17 -3.28
CA VAL A 225 18.25 -13.60 -2.59
C VAL A 225 19.46 -14.54 -2.68
N ARG A 226 19.28 -15.85 -2.47
CA ARG A 226 20.36 -16.86 -2.50
C ARG A 226 21.09 -16.94 -3.84
N ARG A 227 20.42 -16.60 -4.95
CA ARG A 227 21.09 -16.51 -6.26
C ARG A 227 22.12 -15.38 -6.34
N LEU A 228 22.00 -14.36 -5.50
CA LEU A 228 22.94 -13.25 -5.41
C LEU A 228 23.89 -13.39 -4.22
N VAL A 229 23.41 -14.02 -3.15
CA VAL A 229 24.12 -14.23 -1.89
C VAL A 229 23.96 -15.69 -1.48
N PRO A 230 24.79 -16.62 -1.98
CA PRO A 230 24.63 -18.06 -1.75
C PRO A 230 24.51 -18.47 -0.27
N ASP A 231 25.20 -17.76 0.63
CA ASP A 231 25.20 -18.03 2.07
C ASP A 231 23.96 -17.51 2.80
N PHE A 232 23.04 -16.84 2.11
CA PHE A 232 21.84 -16.27 2.73
C PHE A 232 20.92 -17.38 3.25
N GLY A 233 20.71 -17.39 4.56
CA GLY A 233 19.99 -18.44 5.26
C GLY A 233 19.26 -17.95 6.50
N VAL A 234 19.02 -18.88 7.42
CA VAL A 234 18.29 -18.59 8.68
C VAL A 234 19.01 -17.49 9.47
N GLY A 235 18.23 -16.55 10.01
CA GLY A 235 18.74 -15.43 10.81
C GLY A 235 19.32 -14.27 10.01
N TRP A 236 19.49 -14.41 8.69
CA TRP A 236 19.85 -13.28 7.84
C TRP A 236 18.69 -12.31 7.71
N ARG A 237 19.03 -11.02 7.63
CA ARG A 237 18.07 -9.94 7.37
C ARG A 237 18.39 -9.30 6.02
N SER A 238 17.38 -8.79 5.34
CA SER A 238 17.53 -8.07 4.07
C SER A 238 16.55 -6.91 3.94
N LYS A 239 16.88 -5.95 3.06
CA LYS A 239 15.99 -4.91 2.52
C LYS A 239 16.40 -4.51 1.10
N LEU A 240 15.50 -3.88 0.35
CA LEU A 240 15.80 -3.31 -0.97
C LEU A 240 16.10 -1.83 -0.84
N VAL A 241 17.24 -1.34 -1.31
CA VAL A 241 17.63 0.07 -1.20
C VAL A 241 17.74 0.68 -2.59
N LEU A 242 17.20 1.88 -2.78
CA LEU A 242 17.49 2.71 -3.95
C LEU A 242 18.72 3.57 -3.69
N ASP A 243 19.64 3.58 -4.64
CA ASP A 243 20.84 4.40 -4.60
C ASP A 243 20.99 5.10 -5.96
N GLY A 244 20.82 6.42 -5.96
CA GLY A 244 20.96 7.26 -7.14
C GLY A 244 21.45 8.66 -6.83
N GLY A 245 22.19 8.83 -5.73
CA GLY A 245 22.93 10.07 -5.42
C GLY A 245 22.10 11.28 -4.94
N GLY A 246 20.82 11.10 -4.62
CA GLY A 246 19.99 12.15 -4.01
C GLY A 246 19.61 13.29 -4.97
N LEU A 247 19.28 14.46 -4.42
CA LEU A 247 18.75 15.62 -5.15
C LEU A 247 19.73 16.21 -6.19
N ASP A 248 21.04 15.98 -6.03
CA ASP A 248 22.10 16.63 -6.81
C ASP A 248 22.75 15.72 -7.88
N SER A 249 22.10 14.58 -8.18
CA SER A 249 22.69 13.52 -8.97
C SER A 249 21.88 13.24 -10.23
N ASP A 250 22.50 13.43 -11.40
CA ASP A 250 21.94 13.00 -12.69
C ASP A 250 21.96 11.47 -12.89
N ARG A 251 22.37 10.69 -11.87
CA ARG A 251 22.47 9.23 -11.97
C ARG A 251 21.09 8.59 -11.86
N LEU A 252 20.86 7.57 -12.66
CA LEU A 252 19.65 6.75 -12.56
C LEU A 252 19.60 6.04 -11.19
N ASN A 253 18.44 6.03 -10.54
CA ASN A 253 18.22 5.27 -9.30
C ASN A 253 18.44 3.78 -9.54
N VAL A 254 19.45 3.23 -8.87
CA VAL A 254 19.83 1.83 -8.95
C VAL A 254 19.35 1.09 -7.71
N CYS A 255 18.59 0.02 -7.89
CA CYS A 255 18.21 -0.84 -6.76
C CYS A 255 19.34 -1.81 -6.38
N TYR A 256 19.58 -1.89 -5.08
CA TYR A 256 20.50 -2.80 -4.43
C TYR A 256 19.75 -3.67 -3.41
N LEU A 257 20.23 -4.88 -3.22
CA LEU A 257 19.86 -5.72 -2.11
C LEU A 257 20.84 -5.49 -0.96
N ALA A 258 20.36 -4.98 0.16
CA ALA A 258 21.12 -4.89 1.39
C ALA A 258 20.86 -6.15 2.22
N VAL A 259 21.91 -6.86 2.65
CA VAL A 259 21.83 -8.05 3.49
C VAL A 259 22.69 -7.90 4.73
N GLN A 260 22.21 -8.45 5.85
CA GLN A 260 22.92 -8.49 7.12
C GLN A 260 23.01 -9.95 7.59
N PRO A 261 24.23 -10.48 7.80
CA PRO A 261 24.44 -11.79 8.41
C PRO A 261 23.96 -11.83 9.87
N PRO A 262 23.62 -13.01 10.41
CA PRO A 262 23.19 -13.17 11.81
C PRO A 262 24.32 -12.94 12.83
N ALA A 263 25.59 -13.04 12.41
CA ALA A 263 26.72 -12.90 13.30
C ALA A 263 26.87 -11.45 13.81
N PRO A 264 26.96 -11.23 15.14
CA PRO A 264 27.20 -9.89 15.71
C PRO A 264 28.46 -9.25 15.15
N GLY A 265 28.38 -7.96 14.77
CA GLY A 265 29.52 -7.19 14.27
C GLY A 265 29.77 -7.26 12.77
N GLN A 266 29.07 -8.11 12.01
CA GLN A 266 29.11 -8.08 10.55
C GLN A 266 28.13 -7.01 10.01
N GLY A 267 28.68 -6.01 9.33
CA GLY A 267 27.91 -4.89 8.78
C GLY A 267 26.98 -5.28 7.63
N VAL A 268 26.16 -4.32 7.20
CA VAL A 268 25.25 -4.48 6.05
C VAL A 268 26.06 -4.48 4.76
N ARG A 269 25.92 -5.53 3.94
CA ARG A 269 26.50 -5.63 2.59
C ARG A 269 25.46 -5.28 1.54
N LYS A 270 25.81 -4.42 0.59
CA LYS A 270 25.00 -4.13 -0.60
C LYS A 270 25.43 -5.00 -1.78
N VAL A 271 24.48 -5.58 -2.48
CA VAL A 271 24.69 -6.35 -3.72
C VAL A 271 23.83 -5.75 -4.81
N ARG A 272 24.41 -5.56 -6.00
CA ARG A 272 23.67 -5.06 -7.16
C ARG A 272 22.52 -6.01 -7.46
N LEU A 273 21.30 -5.48 -7.62
CA LEU A 273 20.10 -6.29 -7.81
C LEU A 273 19.67 -6.31 -9.29
N PRO A 274 19.82 -7.45 -10.00
CA PRO A 274 19.34 -7.57 -11.37
C PRO A 274 17.80 -7.58 -11.45
N ALA A 275 17.26 -7.24 -12.61
CA ALA A 275 15.82 -7.07 -12.80
C ALA A 275 15.00 -8.34 -12.54
N ARG A 276 15.55 -9.54 -12.78
CA ARG A 276 14.84 -10.80 -12.53
C ARG A 276 14.62 -11.00 -11.03
N GLU A 277 15.68 -10.93 -10.25
CA GLU A 277 15.64 -11.12 -8.79
C GLU A 277 14.83 -10.00 -8.12
N LEU A 278 14.96 -8.75 -8.59
CA LEU A 278 14.10 -7.65 -8.13
C LEU A 278 12.61 -8.00 -8.25
N ARG A 279 12.18 -8.43 -9.44
CA ARG A 279 10.77 -8.76 -9.70
C ARG A 279 10.29 -9.94 -8.84
N GLU A 280 11.14 -10.94 -8.63
CA GLU A 280 10.79 -12.12 -7.83
C GLU A 280 10.68 -11.78 -6.33
N ILE A 281 11.64 -11.00 -5.80
CA ILE A 281 11.61 -10.51 -4.42
C ILE A 281 10.36 -9.67 -4.19
N VAL A 282 10.11 -8.67 -5.06
CA VAL A 282 8.92 -7.81 -4.98
C VAL A 282 7.62 -8.61 -5.11
N ALA A 283 7.57 -9.57 -6.04
CA ALA A 283 6.37 -10.41 -6.20
C ALA A 283 6.06 -11.22 -4.94
N ALA A 284 7.10 -11.74 -4.28
CA ALA A 284 6.99 -12.49 -3.04
C ALA A 284 6.59 -11.59 -1.86
N THR A 285 7.23 -10.44 -1.68
CA THR A 285 6.93 -9.52 -0.57
C THR A 285 5.57 -8.85 -0.71
N ASN A 286 5.06 -8.68 -1.93
CA ASN A 286 3.69 -8.22 -2.17
C ASN A 286 2.61 -9.15 -1.58
N PHE A 287 2.92 -10.42 -1.27
CA PHE A 287 1.99 -11.28 -0.54
C PHE A 287 1.66 -10.71 0.85
N LYS A 288 2.61 -10.04 1.52
CA LYS A 288 2.38 -9.41 2.83
C LYS A 288 1.18 -8.46 2.77
N GLN A 289 1.20 -7.53 1.83
CA GLN A 289 0.11 -6.54 1.71
C GLN A 289 -1.20 -7.16 1.22
N ARG A 290 -1.15 -8.15 0.32
CA ARG A 290 -2.36 -8.84 -0.19
C ARG A 290 -3.06 -9.69 0.86
N VAL A 291 -2.29 -10.42 1.67
CA VAL A 291 -2.85 -11.23 2.76
C VAL A 291 -3.45 -10.34 3.84
N ARG A 292 -2.80 -9.21 4.17
CA ARG A 292 -3.37 -8.20 5.08
C ARG A 292 -4.72 -7.69 4.57
N THR A 293 -4.78 -7.26 3.31
CA THR A 293 -6.03 -6.80 2.69
C THR A 293 -7.10 -7.89 2.66
N MET A 294 -6.74 -9.14 2.37
CA MET A 294 -7.66 -10.27 2.42
C MET A 294 -8.28 -10.44 3.82
N ARG A 295 -7.48 -10.33 4.90
CA ARG A 295 -8.00 -10.36 6.27
C ARG A 295 -8.89 -9.16 6.57
N THR A 296 -8.49 -7.96 6.14
CA THR A 296 -9.31 -6.74 6.30
C THR A 296 -10.68 -6.87 5.64
N TYR A 297 -10.75 -7.38 4.41
CA TYR A 297 -12.02 -7.58 3.72
C TYR A 297 -12.87 -8.69 4.34
N TYR A 298 -12.28 -9.76 4.90
CA TYR A 298 -13.03 -10.75 5.68
C TYR A 298 -13.83 -10.10 6.82
N HIS A 299 -13.18 -9.22 7.59
CA HIS A 299 -13.85 -8.49 8.67
C HIS A 299 -14.89 -7.50 8.14
N ALA A 300 -14.58 -6.79 7.06
CA ALA A 300 -15.50 -5.84 6.44
C ALA A 300 -16.78 -6.53 5.94
N ASP A 301 -16.65 -7.67 5.26
CA ASP A 301 -17.79 -8.46 4.76
C ASP A 301 -18.64 -9.00 5.92
N ARG A 302 -18.00 -9.57 6.95
CA ARG A 302 -18.68 -10.12 8.13
C ARG A 302 -19.50 -9.07 8.88
N LEU A 303 -19.02 -7.83 8.92
CA LEU A 303 -19.64 -6.72 9.66
C LEU A 303 -20.49 -5.79 8.78
N ASN A 304 -20.54 -6.03 7.46
CA ASN A 304 -21.09 -5.08 6.48
C ASN A 304 -20.45 -3.67 6.59
N TYR A 305 -19.14 -3.62 6.80
CA TYR A 305 -18.34 -2.39 6.92
C TYR A 305 -17.62 -2.08 5.62
N ALA A 306 -17.13 -0.85 5.48
CA ALA A 306 -16.24 -0.44 4.38
C ALA A 306 -14.77 -0.55 4.79
N VAL A 307 -13.90 -0.92 3.86
CA VAL A 307 -12.45 -0.92 4.09
C VAL A 307 -11.88 0.48 3.86
N VAL A 308 -11.13 0.98 4.84
CA VAL A 308 -10.42 2.27 4.76
C VAL A 308 -8.99 2.05 4.31
N GLY A 309 -8.63 2.67 3.19
CA GLY A 309 -7.26 2.70 2.68
C GLY A 309 -6.52 3.93 3.16
N THR A 310 -5.24 3.77 3.48
CA THR A 310 -4.43 4.80 4.12
C THR A 310 -3.38 5.50 3.24
N PRO A 311 -3.35 5.41 1.89
CA PRO A 311 -2.32 6.12 1.15
C PRO A 311 -2.60 7.63 1.18
N ASN A 312 -1.57 8.41 1.52
CA ASN A 312 -1.61 9.87 1.39
C ASN A 312 -1.32 10.31 -0.06
N ARG A 313 -1.25 11.63 -0.32
CA ARG A 313 -1.04 12.19 -1.67
C ARG A 313 0.23 11.69 -2.32
N LEU A 314 1.35 11.65 -1.61
CA LEU A 314 2.63 11.20 -2.18
C LEU A 314 2.54 9.73 -2.61
N GLU A 315 1.97 8.91 -1.73
CA GLU A 315 1.88 7.47 -1.93
C GLU A 315 0.87 7.12 -3.03
N TYR A 316 -0.31 7.76 -2.99
CA TYR A 316 -1.34 7.56 -3.99
C TYR A 316 -0.87 8.08 -5.35
N ASP A 317 -0.39 9.32 -5.46
CA ASP A 317 -0.01 9.92 -6.74
C ASP A 317 1.12 9.16 -7.46
N GLN A 318 2.12 8.70 -6.71
CA GLN A 318 3.30 8.02 -7.28
C GLN A 318 3.13 6.49 -7.35
N GLY A 319 2.03 5.95 -6.83
CA GLY A 319 1.73 4.51 -6.87
C GLY A 319 2.56 3.68 -5.88
N PHE A 320 2.84 4.24 -4.70
CA PHE A 320 3.51 3.56 -3.60
C PHE A 320 2.52 2.72 -2.78
N PHE A 321 1.99 1.67 -3.41
CA PHE A 321 1.11 0.69 -2.78
C PHE A 321 1.05 -0.59 -3.63
N VAL A 322 0.57 -1.68 -3.06
CA VAL A 322 0.38 -2.95 -3.76
C VAL A 322 -1.02 -3.02 -4.35
N LYS A 323 -1.12 -3.23 -5.67
CA LYS A 323 -2.41 -3.52 -6.33
C LYS A 323 -2.98 -4.84 -5.79
N GLY A 324 -4.22 -4.79 -5.29
CA GLY A 324 -4.86 -5.89 -4.58
C GLY A 324 -4.33 -6.10 -3.15
N GLY A 325 -3.41 -5.26 -2.68
CA GLY A 325 -2.96 -5.17 -1.29
C GLY A 325 -3.50 -3.90 -0.67
N ASP A 326 -2.62 -3.13 0.00
CA ASP A 326 -2.93 -1.87 0.70
C ASP A 326 -3.54 -0.78 -0.20
N GLY A 327 -3.34 -0.87 -1.52
CA GLY A 327 -4.02 -0.01 -2.49
C GLY A 327 -5.51 -0.32 -2.69
N LEU A 328 -5.98 -1.51 -2.33
CA LEU A 328 -7.38 -1.91 -2.46
C LEU A 328 -8.15 -1.51 -1.19
N ALA A 329 -9.12 -0.61 -1.37
CA ALA A 329 -9.99 -0.13 -0.30
C ALA A 329 -11.23 0.52 -0.91
N ASP A 330 -12.31 0.62 -0.13
CA ASP A 330 -13.57 1.20 -0.56
C ASP A 330 -13.57 2.73 -0.45
N VAL A 331 -12.83 3.28 0.54
CA VAL A 331 -12.61 4.71 0.73
C VAL A 331 -11.14 4.99 1.07
N LYS A 332 -10.63 6.15 0.65
CA LYS A 332 -9.24 6.60 0.91
C LYS A 332 -9.24 8.05 1.41
N PRO A 333 -9.50 8.28 2.71
CA PRO A 333 -9.84 9.60 3.25
C PRO A 333 -8.73 10.64 3.12
N ILE A 334 -7.47 10.22 3.04
CA ILE A 334 -6.31 11.12 3.05
C ILE A 334 -5.52 11.13 1.73
N ALA A 335 -6.03 10.50 0.67
CA ALA A 335 -5.32 10.39 -0.62
C ALA A 335 -5.09 11.75 -1.32
N HIS A 336 -5.78 12.81 -0.92
CA HIS A 336 -5.55 14.18 -1.40
C HIS A 336 -4.58 14.99 -0.53
N LEU A 337 -4.22 14.51 0.67
CA LEU A 337 -3.39 15.25 1.62
C LEU A 337 -1.91 14.93 1.46
N TYR A 338 -1.08 15.98 1.45
CA TYR A 338 0.37 15.86 1.53
C TYR A 338 0.80 15.21 2.86
N LYS A 339 2.00 14.61 2.92
CA LYS A 339 2.45 13.92 4.13
C LYS A 339 2.50 14.86 5.33
N THR A 340 3.03 16.06 5.13
CA THR A 340 3.05 17.18 6.09
C THR A 340 1.66 17.56 6.59
N GLN A 341 0.63 17.53 5.72
CA GLN A 341 -0.75 17.77 6.13
C GLN A 341 -1.33 16.62 6.95
N VAL A 342 -0.96 15.37 6.66
CA VAL A 342 -1.33 14.22 7.51
C VAL A 342 -0.77 14.40 8.92
N TYR A 343 0.45 14.92 9.08
CA TYR A 343 1.01 15.24 10.40
C TYR A 343 0.28 16.39 11.11
N GLN A 344 -0.15 17.44 10.39
CA GLN A 344 -0.99 18.51 10.96
C GLN A 344 -2.34 17.97 11.47
N LEU A 345 -2.96 17.05 10.71
CA LEU A 345 -4.16 16.34 11.16
C LEU A 345 -3.88 15.45 12.38
N ALA A 346 -2.76 14.71 12.37
CA ALA A 346 -2.38 13.84 13.48
C ALA A 346 -2.27 14.62 14.80
N GLU A 347 -1.64 15.80 14.76
CA GLU A 347 -1.57 16.71 15.90
C GLU A 347 -2.96 17.14 16.39
N THR A 348 -3.80 17.63 15.47
CA THR A 348 -5.15 18.12 15.80
C THR A 348 -6.05 17.00 16.36
N LEU A 349 -5.87 15.77 15.88
CA LEU A 349 -6.60 14.58 16.32
C LEU A 349 -6.06 13.99 17.63
N GLY A 350 -5.01 14.57 18.22
CA GLY A 350 -4.42 14.11 19.47
C GLY A 350 -3.60 12.82 19.34
N VAL A 351 -3.07 12.53 18.14
CA VAL A 351 -2.22 11.36 17.91
C VAL A 351 -0.95 11.46 18.78
N PRO A 352 -0.60 10.39 19.54
CA PRO A 352 0.55 10.39 20.42
C PRO A 352 1.85 10.79 19.73
N ALA A 353 2.70 11.56 20.43
CA ALA A 353 4.00 11.98 19.91
C ALA A 353 4.89 10.79 19.50
N ALA A 354 4.82 9.66 20.20
CA ALA A 354 5.53 8.43 19.84
C ALA A 354 5.19 7.92 18.42
N ILE A 355 3.94 8.08 17.98
CA ILE A 355 3.52 7.72 16.61
C ILE A 355 3.95 8.80 15.62
N ARG A 356 3.84 10.09 15.98
CA ARG A 356 4.21 11.21 15.11
C ARG A 356 5.73 11.29 14.86
N ALA A 357 6.55 10.96 15.84
CA ALA A 357 8.01 11.03 15.76
C ALA A 357 8.63 9.82 15.05
N ARG A 358 7.87 8.73 14.87
CA ARG A 358 8.34 7.53 14.18
C ARG A 358 8.65 7.82 12.72
N THR A 359 9.78 7.29 12.26
CA THR A 359 10.16 7.35 10.85
C THR A 359 9.17 6.54 10.00
N PRO A 360 8.56 7.13 8.96
CA PRO A 360 7.67 6.38 8.07
C PRO A 360 8.36 5.18 7.42
N THR A 361 7.74 4.02 7.57
CA THR A 361 8.23 2.74 7.03
C THR A 361 7.07 1.94 6.42
N THR A 362 7.43 1.01 5.52
CA THR A 362 6.48 0.04 4.96
C THR A 362 6.48 -1.30 5.69
N ASP A 363 7.37 -1.48 6.68
CA ASP A 363 7.50 -2.72 7.48
C ASP A 363 7.42 -4.00 6.61
N THR A 364 8.07 -3.96 5.45
CA THR A 364 7.94 -5.00 4.41
C THR A 364 9.11 -5.98 4.45
N TYR A 365 10.27 -5.54 4.91
CA TYR A 365 11.50 -6.31 4.93
C TYR A 365 12.04 -6.45 6.34
N SER A 366 12.73 -7.55 6.60
CA SER A 366 13.34 -7.84 7.90
C SER A 366 14.34 -6.79 8.41
N LEU A 367 14.97 -5.97 7.56
CA LEU A 367 15.81 -4.85 8.00
C LEU A 367 15.01 -3.54 8.10
N PRO A 368 15.25 -2.71 9.13
CA PRO A 368 14.63 -1.39 9.23
C PRO A 368 14.92 -0.55 8.00
N GLN A 369 13.88 0.13 7.52
CA GLN A 369 13.92 0.85 6.26
C GLN A 369 12.95 2.03 6.28
N THR A 370 13.39 3.17 5.76
CA THR A 370 12.52 4.31 5.51
C THR A 370 11.87 4.22 4.13
N GLN A 371 10.75 4.91 3.93
CA GLN A 371 10.13 5.04 2.60
C GLN A 371 11.05 5.78 1.61
N GLU A 372 11.93 6.65 2.11
CA GLU A 372 12.92 7.40 1.32
C GLU A 372 13.99 6.45 0.77
N GLU A 373 14.56 5.60 1.61
CA GLU A 373 15.54 4.57 1.19
C GLU A 373 14.95 3.55 0.21
N PHE A 374 13.66 3.25 0.34
CA PHE A 374 13.01 2.20 -0.45
C PHE A 374 12.47 2.67 -1.79
N PHE A 375 11.87 3.88 -1.83
CA PHE A 375 11.04 4.28 -2.96
C PHE A 375 11.14 5.74 -3.33
N PHE A 376 11.09 6.67 -2.37
CA PHE A 376 10.98 8.09 -2.70
C PHE A 376 12.31 8.74 -3.09
N SER A 377 13.45 8.21 -2.61
CA SER A 377 14.81 8.70 -2.88
C SER A 377 15.09 10.15 -2.43
N VAL A 378 14.09 10.84 -1.89
CA VAL A 378 14.09 12.25 -1.48
C VAL A 378 13.33 12.37 -0.16
N PRO A 379 13.74 13.27 0.75
CA PRO A 379 13.00 13.53 1.98
C PRO A 379 11.53 13.86 1.74
N LEU A 380 10.62 13.27 2.52
CA LEU A 380 9.17 13.40 2.29
C LEU A 380 8.67 14.85 2.34
N ALA A 381 9.20 15.66 3.26
CA ALA A 381 8.85 17.08 3.37
C ALA A 381 9.27 17.87 2.13
N THR A 382 10.46 17.59 1.59
CA THR A 382 10.92 18.18 0.33
C THR A 382 10.02 17.73 -0.82
N LEU A 383 9.62 16.46 -0.85
CA LEU A 383 8.77 15.93 -1.91
C LEU A 383 7.37 16.55 -1.90
N ASP A 384 6.81 16.83 -0.72
CA ASP A 384 5.56 17.60 -0.59
C ASP A 384 5.69 18.99 -1.20
N VAL A 385 6.75 19.74 -0.85
CA VAL A 385 7.02 21.08 -1.39
C VAL A 385 7.18 21.04 -2.91
N VAL A 386 7.95 20.09 -3.43
CA VAL A 386 8.16 19.93 -4.89
C VAL A 386 6.85 19.58 -5.60
N LEU A 387 6.09 18.64 -5.07
CA LEU A 387 4.83 18.20 -5.66
C LEU A 387 3.78 19.33 -5.65
N GLN A 388 3.77 20.14 -4.58
CA GLN A 388 2.91 21.31 -4.41
C GLN A 388 3.30 22.44 -5.38
N ALA A 389 4.60 22.74 -5.48
CA ALA A 389 5.11 23.92 -6.18
C ALA A 389 4.88 23.88 -7.69
N ARG A 390 4.91 22.68 -8.30
CA ARG A 390 4.71 22.35 -9.73
C ARG A 390 4.83 23.51 -10.74
N ASN A 391 5.89 24.32 -10.63
CA ASN A 391 6.28 25.41 -11.54
C ASN A 391 7.62 26.08 -11.16
N ALA A 392 8.43 25.51 -10.26
CA ALA A 392 9.76 26.05 -9.97
C ALA A 392 10.81 25.35 -10.86
N GLU A 393 11.46 26.11 -11.74
CA GLU A 393 12.45 25.64 -12.73
C GLU A 393 13.68 24.93 -12.12
N GLN A 394 13.89 25.06 -10.81
CA GLN A 394 15.13 24.62 -10.13
C GLN A 394 15.19 23.12 -9.76
N ILE A 395 14.19 22.30 -10.10
CA ILE A 395 14.17 20.88 -9.67
C ILE A 395 13.63 19.93 -10.77
N GLU A 396 14.09 20.13 -12.01
CA GLU A 396 13.62 19.35 -13.17
C GLU A 396 13.83 17.83 -13.01
N HIS A 397 14.94 17.40 -12.39
CA HIS A 397 15.23 15.98 -12.18
C HIS A 397 14.18 15.29 -11.28
N VAL A 398 13.80 15.90 -10.16
CA VAL A 398 12.78 15.32 -9.26
C VAL A 398 11.42 15.24 -9.95
N TYR A 399 11.06 16.23 -10.78
CA TYR A 399 9.84 16.14 -11.59
C TYR A 399 9.90 14.99 -12.60
N ARG A 400 11.05 14.79 -13.29
CA ARG A 400 11.25 13.65 -14.19
C ARG A 400 11.12 12.32 -13.44
N GLU A 401 11.61 12.23 -12.20
CA GLU A 401 11.46 11.04 -11.36
C GLU A 401 9.99 10.80 -10.97
N ILE A 402 9.28 11.84 -10.51
CA ILE A 402 7.85 11.78 -10.18
C ILE A 402 7.03 11.33 -11.40
N ASP A 403 7.25 11.96 -12.56
CA ASP A 403 6.52 11.62 -13.78
C ASP A 403 6.88 10.23 -14.30
N HIS A 404 8.13 9.81 -14.13
CA HIS A 404 8.54 8.43 -14.38
C HIS A 404 7.76 7.47 -13.48
N LYS A 405 7.75 7.69 -12.15
CA LYS A 405 7.01 6.87 -11.17
C LYS A 405 5.54 6.77 -11.56
N ARG A 406 4.86 7.90 -11.78
CA ARG A 406 3.46 7.95 -12.24
C ARG A 406 3.22 7.13 -13.51
N ARG A 407 4.08 7.29 -14.51
CA ARG A 407 3.95 6.54 -15.77
C ARG A 407 4.04 5.03 -15.54
N VAL A 408 5.00 4.60 -14.73
CA VAL A 408 5.24 3.17 -14.52
C VAL A 408 4.26 2.53 -13.52
N THR A 409 3.70 3.31 -12.60
CA THR A 409 2.70 2.85 -11.62
C THR A 409 1.26 3.12 -12.05
N ARG A 410 1.02 3.80 -13.18
CA ARG A 410 -0.33 4.00 -13.75
C ARG A 410 -1.20 2.73 -13.76
N PRO A 411 -0.70 1.54 -14.14
CA PRO A 411 -1.52 0.32 -14.11
C PRO A 411 -2.05 -0.07 -12.72
N LEU A 412 -1.44 0.41 -11.63
CA LEU A 412 -1.89 0.18 -10.25
C LEU A 412 -3.19 0.95 -9.94
N HIS A 413 -3.40 2.10 -10.60
CA HIS A 413 -4.60 2.93 -10.47
C HIS A 413 -5.76 2.51 -11.36
N LEU A 414 -5.47 1.79 -12.45
CA LEU A 414 -6.51 1.41 -13.41
C LEU A 414 -7.41 0.32 -12.83
N SER A 415 -8.72 0.55 -12.95
CA SER A 415 -9.72 -0.51 -12.92
C SER A 415 -9.43 -1.56 -13.99
N SER A 416 -10.06 -2.73 -13.88
CA SER A 416 -9.98 -3.76 -14.92
C SER A 416 -10.38 -3.20 -16.28
N LEU A 417 -9.59 -3.50 -17.31
CA LEU A 417 -9.91 -3.12 -18.69
C LEU A 417 -11.01 -4.06 -19.19
N LEU A 418 -12.24 -3.55 -19.30
CA LEU A 418 -13.35 -4.26 -19.92
C LEU A 418 -13.26 -4.13 -21.44
N LEU A 419 -13.72 -5.14 -22.19
CA LEU A 419 -13.78 -5.06 -23.66
C LEU A 419 -14.79 -4.00 -24.11
N GLU A 420 -15.91 -3.90 -23.40
CA GLU A 420 -16.94 -2.89 -23.56
C GLU A 420 -17.52 -2.54 -22.18
N PRO A 421 -18.10 -1.33 -22.01
CA PRO A 421 -18.87 -1.04 -20.81
C PRO A 421 -19.98 -2.08 -20.62
N VAL A 422 -20.21 -2.52 -19.38
CA VAL A 422 -21.30 -3.44 -19.05
C VAL A 422 -22.51 -2.61 -18.60
N PRO A 423 -23.50 -2.32 -19.48
CA PRO A 423 -24.68 -1.57 -19.10
C PRO A 423 -25.58 -2.39 -18.17
N GLU A 424 -26.44 -1.71 -17.43
CA GLU A 424 -27.49 -2.39 -16.67
C GLU A 424 -28.48 -3.08 -17.62
N VAL A 425 -28.87 -4.30 -17.30
CA VAL A 425 -29.89 -5.02 -18.07
C VAL A 425 -31.22 -4.26 -17.93
N GLY A 426 -31.75 -3.76 -19.05
CA GLY A 426 -32.98 -2.97 -19.09
C GLY A 426 -32.79 -1.46 -19.17
N SER A 427 -31.55 -0.96 -19.13
CA SER A 427 -31.24 0.45 -19.44
C SER A 427 -31.12 0.72 -20.96
N ALA A 428 -31.62 -0.20 -21.79
CA ALA A 428 -31.73 0.04 -23.23
C ALA A 428 -32.57 1.31 -23.44
N ARG A 429 -31.96 2.25 -24.16
CA ARG A 429 -32.48 3.58 -24.45
C ARG A 429 -33.98 3.57 -24.71
N ARG A 430 -34.71 4.47 -24.06
CA ARG A 430 -35.92 5.04 -24.67
C ARG A 430 -35.45 5.82 -25.91
N GLU A 431 -35.22 5.13 -27.02
CA GLU A 431 -35.17 5.76 -28.33
C GLU A 431 -36.62 6.13 -28.68
N GLY A 432 -37.00 7.37 -28.37
CA GLY A 432 -38.32 7.90 -28.68
C GLY A 432 -38.98 8.70 -27.56
N GLU A 433 -38.33 9.75 -27.06
CA GLU A 433 -39.05 10.93 -26.58
C GLU A 433 -38.53 12.10 -27.43
N THR A 434 -39.41 12.50 -28.36
CA THR A 434 -39.31 13.52 -29.41
C THR A 434 -39.11 14.93 -28.88
#